data_AF-A0A7S0SEW8-F1
#
_entry.id   AF-A0A7S0SEW8-F1
#
_cell.length_a   1.000
_cell.length_b   1.000
_cell.length_c   1.000
_cell.angle_alpha   90.00
_cell.angle_beta   90.00
_cell.angle_gamma   90.00
#
_symmetry.space_group_name_H-M   'P 1'
#
loop_
_entity.id
_entity.type
_entity.pdbx_description
1 polymer ?
#
loop_
_entity_poly.entity_id
_entity_poly.type
_entity_poly.pdbx_seq_one_letter_code
_entity_poly.pdbx_strand_id
1 'polypeptide(L)'
;MPTTFAAQWCLGGVVVLVAHVITFGPALVGPRDWVPWDDRENFVDQDGWKGTSWSHVQFAFTSQQSAVYEPLSWLAKGAQHRWLFKGDGGARGYMAVSVLAHTATALGLLGCILRLSSRLEATTSSGQNRFDKEDKDWNQQENGDGKGKRGEAENAELAVARGRMRGGYTASKQSEEVAAGASKASESGVEAPTAACHWTPSARSA
;
A
#
# COMPACT_ATOMS: atom_id res chain seq x y z
N MET A 1 -6.31 -17.10 15.13
CA MET A 1 -7.54 -16.94 14.32
C MET A 1 -7.50 -15.56 13.68
N PRO A 2 -7.80 -15.41 12.38
CA PRO A 2 -7.86 -14.08 11.77
C PRO A 2 -8.88 -13.23 12.54
N THR A 3 -8.47 -12.05 13.01
CA THR A 3 -9.38 -11.12 13.66
C THR A 3 -10.38 -10.62 12.63
N THR A 4 -11.67 -10.64 12.96
CA THR A 4 -12.69 -10.13 12.04
C THR A 4 -12.48 -8.63 11.83
N PHE A 5 -12.93 -8.11 10.69
CA PHE A 5 -12.91 -6.68 10.39
C PHE A 5 -13.50 -5.84 11.55
N ALA A 6 -14.58 -6.32 12.17
CA ALA A 6 -15.20 -5.68 13.32
C ALA A 6 -14.25 -5.63 14.54
N ALA A 7 -13.55 -6.73 14.84
CA ALA A 7 -12.59 -6.77 15.94
C ALA A 7 -11.39 -5.83 15.68
N GLN A 8 -10.87 -5.80 14.45
CA GLN A 8 -9.79 -4.91 14.04
C GLN A 8 -10.20 -3.43 14.12
N TRP A 9 -11.43 -3.11 13.71
CA TRP A 9 -11.99 -1.76 13.83
C TRP A 9 -12.16 -1.33 15.28
N CYS A 10 -12.73 -2.18 16.13
CA CYS A 10 -12.93 -1.85 17.54
C CYS A 10 -11.58 -1.64 18.23
N LEU A 11 -10.63 -2.56 18.04
CA LEU A 11 -9.31 -2.46 18.66
C LEU A 11 -8.54 -1.24 18.12
N GLY A 12 -8.45 -1.08 16.81
CA GLY A 12 -7.77 0.05 16.19
C GLY A 12 -8.41 1.38 16.55
N GLY A 13 -9.75 1.43 16.60
CA GLY A 13 -10.50 2.60 17.02
C GLY A 13 -10.19 2.99 18.46
N VAL A 14 -10.19 2.04 19.39
CA VAL A 14 -9.78 2.28 20.79
C VAL A 14 -8.35 2.80 20.86
N VAL A 15 -7.42 2.21 20.12
CA VAL A 15 -6.02 2.66 20.08
C VAL A 15 -5.93 4.11 19.58
N VAL A 16 -6.61 4.45 18.49
CA VAL A 16 -6.64 5.82 17.94
C VAL A 16 -7.22 6.80 18.96
N LEU A 17 -8.33 6.44 19.62
CA LEU A 17 -8.97 7.31 20.61
C LEU A 17 -8.08 7.52 21.84
N VAL A 18 -7.47 6.46 22.38
CA VAL A 18 -6.55 6.55 23.51
C VAL A 18 -5.34 7.42 23.15
N ALA A 19 -4.74 7.22 21.97
CA ALA A 19 -3.65 8.05 21.48
C ALA A 19 -4.06 9.53 21.38
N HIS A 20 -5.26 9.82 20.85
CA HIS A 20 -5.77 11.19 20.77
C HIS A 20 -5.97 11.83 22.15
N VAL A 21 -6.53 11.10 23.11
CA VAL A 21 -6.72 11.61 24.47
C VAL A 21 -5.38 11.91 25.13
N ILE A 22 -4.38 11.04 24.96
CA ILE A 22 -3.04 11.26 25.53
C ILE A 22 -2.35 12.45 24.87
N THR A 23 -2.38 12.55 23.54
CA THR A 23 -1.66 13.59 22.79
C THR A 23 -2.35 14.95 22.85
N PHE A 24 -3.67 15.00 22.68
CA PHE A 24 -4.44 16.25 22.56
C PHE A 24 -5.28 16.59 23.78
N GLY A 25 -5.52 15.65 24.70
CA GLY A 25 -6.24 15.92 25.94
C GLY A 25 -5.67 17.10 26.73
N PRO A 26 -4.34 17.21 26.93
CA PRO A 26 -3.75 18.36 27.59
C PRO A 26 -4.04 19.70 26.89
N ALA A 27 -4.21 19.71 25.56
CA ALA A 27 -4.56 20.91 24.80
C ALA A 27 -5.95 21.46 25.14
N LEU A 28 -6.87 20.59 25.58
CA LEU A 28 -8.26 20.94 25.89
C LEU A 28 -8.49 21.33 27.36
N VAL A 29 -7.51 21.09 28.23
CA VAL A 29 -7.59 21.40 29.66
C VAL A 29 -7.01 22.78 29.96
N GLY A 30 -7.73 23.58 30.74
CA GLY A 30 -7.30 24.91 31.19
C GLY A 30 -7.77 26.07 30.31
N PRO A 31 -7.48 27.32 30.71
CA PRO A 31 -7.66 28.50 29.87
C PRO A 31 -6.68 28.45 28.70
N ARG A 32 -7.16 28.79 27.50
CA ARG A 32 -6.36 28.80 26.28
C ARG A 32 -6.71 30.01 25.46
N ASP A 33 -5.67 30.65 24.96
CA ASP A 33 -5.74 31.82 24.09
C ASP A 33 -4.91 31.59 22.84
N TRP A 34 -5.11 32.50 21.88
CA TRP A 34 -4.36 32.60 20.65
C TRP A 34 -2.86 32.81 20.94
N VAL A 35 -2.01 32.11 20.20
CA VAL A 35 -0.56 32.19 20.33
C VAL A 35 -0.04 33.46 19.64
N PRO A 36 0.84 34.26 20.26
CA PRO A 36 1.22 35.57 19.74
C PRO A 36 1.97 35.62 18.39
N TRP A 37 2.26 34.48 17.76
CA TRP A 37 3.07 34.40 16.55
C TRP A 37 2.23 34.75 15.32
N ASP A 38 1.46 33.79 14.82
CA ASP A 38 0.63 33.93 13.62
C ASP A 38 -0.85 34.09 13.96
N ASP A 39 -1.31 33.59 15.11
CA ASP A 39 -2.73 33.67 15.47
C ASP A 39 -3.20 35.12 15.66
N ARG A 40 -2.31 36.02 16.06
CA ARG A 40 -2.67 37.43 16.23
C ARG A 40 -3.09 38.06 14.91
N GLU A 41 -2.28 37.91 13.87
CA GLU A 41 -2.56 38.44 12.53
C GLU A 41 -3.72 37.70 11.86
N ASN A 42 -3.87 36.41 12.12
CA ASN A 42 -4.88 35.57 11.49
C ASN A 42 -6.26 35.69 12.15
N PHE A 43 -6.31 35.74 13.48
CA PHE A 43 -7.54 35.52 14.26
C PHE A 43 -7.90 36.67 15.18
N VAL A 44 -6.93 37.34 15.80
CA VAL A 44 -7.20 38.38 16.80
C VAL A 44 -7.46 39.73 16.13
N ASP A 45 -6.47 40.22 15.39
CA ASP A 45 -6.43 41.59 14.84
C ASP A 45 -7.25 41.72 13.54
N GLN A 46 -7.77 40.60 13.02
CA GLN A 46 -8.51 40.53 11.77
C GLN A 46 -9.93 40.02 11.97
N ASP A 47 -10.91 40.84 11.60
CA ASP A 47 -12.34 40.52 11.71
C ASP A 47 -12.95 39.94 10.43
N GLY A 48 -12.18 39.91 9.33
CA GLY A 48 -12.66 39.49 8.02
C GLY A 48 -13.25 38.08 7.97
N TRP A 49 -12.80 37.18 8.83
CA TRP A 49 -13.33 35.82 8.93
C TRP A 49 -14.45 35.66 9.97
N LYS A 50 -14.70 36.67 10.83
CA LYS A 50 -15.59 36.57 12.01
C LYS A 50 -17.08 36.68 11.66
N GLY A 51 -17.53 35.97 10.64
CA GLY A 51 -18.95 35.92 10.30
C GLY A 51 -19.25 35.19 9.00
N THR A 52 -20.49 35.34 8.54
CA THR A 52 -21.02 34.63 7.36
C THR A 52 -21.80 35.54 6.41
N SER A 53 -21.69 36.87 6.56
CA SER A 53 -22.21 37.82 5.58
C SER A 53 -21.43 37.74 4.27
N TRP A 54 -21.97 38.37 3.21
CA TRP A 54 -21.31 38.41 1.91
C TRP A 54 -19.89 39.01 1.98
N SER A 55 -19.66 40.02 2.85
CA SER A 55 -18.32 40.60 3.03
C SER A 55 -17.31 39.60 3.60
N HIS A 56 -17.74 38.70 4.50
CA HIS A 56 -16.89 37.62 5.03
C HIS A 56 -16.63 36.52 3.99
N VAL A 57 -17.61 36.22 3.14
CA VAL A 57 -17.42 35.29 2.01
C VAL A 57 -16.43 35.86 1.01
N GLN A 58 -16.59 37.13 0.62
CA GLN A 58 -15.64 37.79 -0.27
C GLN A 58 -14.24 37.79 0.34
N PHE A 59 -14.11 38.14 1.62
CA PHE A 59 -12.85 38.08 2.35
C PHE A 59 -12.19 36.68 2.24
N ALA A 60 -12.95 35.61 2.46
CA ALA A 60 -12.42 34.25 2.39
C ALA A 60 -11.78 33.93 1.02
N PHE A 61 -12.35 34.41 -0.07
CA PHE A 61 -11.85 34.16 -1.44
C PHE A 61 -10.84 35.18 -1.96
N THR A 62 -10.69 36.34 -1.30
CA THR A 62 -9.73 37.37 -1.72
C THR A 62 -8.53 37.51 -0.80
N SER A 63 -8.62 36.97 0.42
CA SER A 63 -7.54 37.07 1.40
C SER A 63 -6.41 36.07 1.11
N GLN A 64 -5.17 36.56 1.22
CA GLN A 64 -3.94 35.77 1.25
C GLN A 64 -3.18 36.05 2.54
N GLN A 65 -3.89 35.99 3.67
CA GLN A 65 -3.30 36.26 4.99
C GLN A 65 -2.11 35.31 5.23
N SER A 66 -0.97 35.89 5.67
CA SER A 66 0.29 35.18 5.89
C SER A 66 0.75 34.33 4.69
N ALA A 67 0.47 34.78 3.47
CA ALA A 67 0.77 34.08 2.20
C ALA A 67 0.07 32.72 2.01
N VAL A 68 -1.00 32.45 2.76
CA VAL A 68 -1.79 31.22 2.64
C VAL A 68 -3.16 31.51 2.01
N TYR A 69 -3.47 30.82 0.92
CA TYR A 69 -4.79 30.87 0.30
C TYR A 69 -5.65 29.69 0.79
N GLU A 70 -6.56 29.97 1.74
CA GLU A 70 -7.39 28.94 2.39
C GLU A 70 -8.89 29.32 2.51
N PRO A 71 -9.59 29.57 1.39
CA PRO A 71 -10.97 30.08 1.41
C PRO A 71 -11.95 29.19 2.18
N LEU A 72 -11.85 27.87 2.03
CA LEU A 72 -12.73 26.94 2.73
C LEU A 72 -12.48 26.93 4.24
N SER A 73 -11.22 27.07 4.66
CA SER A 73 -10.88 27.22 6.08
C SER A 73 -11.48 28.49 6.66
N TRP A 74 -11.39 29.62 5.95
CA TRP A 74 -11.98 30.89 6.40
C TRP A 74 -13.50 30.81 6.55
N LEU A 75 -14.18 30.22 5.56
CA LEU A 75 -15.63 30.00 5.64
C LEU A 75 -16.01 29.09 6.80
N ALA A 76 -15.29 28.00 7.01
CA ALA A 76 -15.52 27.08 8.12
C ALA A 76 -15.30 27.78 9.48
N LYS A 77 -14.22 28.55 9.62
CA LYS A 77 -13.93 29.33 10.84
C LYS A 77 -15.02 30.38 11.11
N GLY A 78 -15.46 31.12 10.09
CA GLY A 78 -16.54 32.10 10.24
C GLY A 78 -17.88 31.48 10.60
N ALA A 79 -18.19 30.30 10.04
CA ALA A 79 -19.36 29.53 10.43
C ALA A 79 -19.27 29.05 11.88
N GLN A 80 -18.12 28.53 12.32
CA GLN A 80 -17.90 28.13 13.71
C GLN A 80 -18.06 29.32 14.66
N HIS A 81 -17.41 30.45 14.35
CA HIS A 81 -17.51 31.66 15.15
C HIS A 81 -18.96 32.11 15.32
N ARG A 82 -19.70 32.23 14.21
CA ARG A 82 -21.05 32.77 14.23
C ARG A 82 -22.08 31.80 14.81
N TRP A 83 -22.07 30.54 14.36
CA TRP A 83 -23.13 29.58 14.64
C TRP A 83 -22.85 28.68 15.83
N LEU A 84 -21.59 28.27 16.01
CA LEU A 84 -21.21 27.34 17.07
C LEU A 84 -20.84 28.08 18.37
N PHE A 85 -20.13 29.19 18.23
CA PHE A 85 -19.58 29.94 19.38
C PHE A 85 -20.30 31.27 19.64
N LYS A 86 -21.35 31.59 18.85
CA LYS A 86 -22.19 32.81 19.02
C LYS A 86 -21.38 34.12 19.07
N GLY A 87 -20.24 34.17 18.38
CA GLY A 87 -19.35 35.32 18.38
C GLY A 87 -18.28 35.30 19.48
N ASP A 88 -18.10 34.20 20.21
CA ASP A 88 -16.97 34.07 21.13
C ASP A 88 -15.64 34.02 20.38
N GLY A 89 -14.69 34.82 20.86
CA GLY A 89 -13.36 35.00 20.29
C GLY A 89 -12.30 34.08 20.92
N GLY A 90 -12.65 33.26 21.91
CA GLY A 90 -11.70 32.35 22.56
C GLY A 90 -11.23 31.20 21.67
N ALA A 91 -9.94 30.84 21.75
CA ALA A 91 -9.33 29.77 20.94
C ALA A 91 -9.81 28.36 21.31
N ARG A 92 -10.35 28.16 22.52
CA ARG A 92 -10.74 26.86 23.07
C ARG A 92 -11.73 26.10 22.19
N GLY A 93 -12.77 26.79 21.71
CA GLY A 93 -13.79 26.19 20.86
C GLY A 93 -13.19 25.67 19.55
N TYR A 94 -12.38 26.50 18.90
CA TYR A 94 -11.73 26.15 17.63
C TYR A 94 -10.78 24.96 17.78
N MET A 95 -9.99 24.91 18.84
CA MET A 95 -9.13 23.76 19.11
C MET A 95 -9.93 22.47 19.32
N ALA A 96 -11.04 22.53 20.05
CA ALA A 96 -11.91 21.36 20.23
C ALA A 96 -12.44 20.86 18.89
N VAL A 97 -12.90 21.76 18.00
CA VAL A 97 -13.34 21.39 16.66
C VAL A 97 -12.20 20.79 15.84
N SER A 98 -11.01 21.36 15.89
CA SER A 98 -9.83 20.82 15.20
C SER A 98 -9.44 19.42 15.70
N VAL A 99 -9.45 19.17 17.01
CA VAL A 99 -9.17 17.85 17.59
C VAL A 99 -10.24 16.84 17.17
N LEU A 100 -11.52 17.23 17.16
CA LEU A 100 -12.61 16.36 16.70
C LEU A 100 -12.47 16.03 15.21
N ALA A 101 -12.21 17.02 14.36
CA ALA A 101 -12.00 16.83 12.93
C ALA A 101 -10.79 15.94 12.64
N HIS A 102 -9.70 16.12 13.39
CA HIS A 102 -8.51 15.26 13.30
C HIS A 102 -8.83 13.82 13.71
N THR A 103 -9.56 13.63 14.81
CA THR A 103 -10.01 12.30 15.28
C THR A 103 -10.86 11.60 14.22
N ALA A 104 -11.84 12.31 13.65
CA ALA A 104 -12.69 11.77 12.59
C ALA A 104 -11.87 11.37 11.35
N THR A 105 -10.89 12.18 10.97
CA THR A 105 -9.98 11.90 9.86
C THR A 105 -9.13 10.66 10.13
N ALA A 106 -8.57 10.53 11.34
CA ALA A 106 -7.76 9.38 11.73
C ALA A 106 -8.58 8.07 11.74
N LEU A 107 -9.82 8.10 12.25
CA LEU A 107 -10.72 6.95 12.21
C LEU A 107 -11.15 6.60 10.78
N GLY A 108 -11.40 7.61 9.94
CA GLY A 108 -11.69 7.42 8.52
C GLY A 108 -10.52 6.76 7.78
N LEU A 109 -9.29 7.21 8.05
CA LEU A 109 -8.08 6.63 7.49
C LEU A 109 -7.87 5.19 7.93
N LEU A 110 -8.01 4.89 9.23
CA LEU A 110 -7.99 3.51 9.75
C LEU A 110 -8.99 2.64 8.99
N GLY A 111 -10.19 3.15 8.77
CA GLY A 111 -11.22 2.46 8.02
C GLY A 111 -10.86 2.17 6.58
N CYS A 112 -10.27 3.14 5.90
CA CYS A 112 -9.78 2.99 4.54
C CYS A 112 -8.69 1.91 4.48
N ILE A 113 -7.74 1.92 5.43
CA ILE A 113 -6.67 0.93 5.52
C ILE A 113 -7.25 -0.47 5.71
N LEU A 114 -8.11 -0.68 6.71
CA LEU A 114 -8.69 -2.00 6.98
C LEU A 114 -9.53 -2.52 5.81
N ARG A 115 -10.26 -1.64 5.12
CA ARG A 115 -11.04 -2.00 3.93
C ARG A 115 -10.15 -2.29 2.72
N LEU A 116 -9.04 -1.59 2.55
CA LEU A 116 -8.13 -1.82 1.43
C LEU A 116 -7.31 -3.09 1.64
N SER A 117 -6.75 -3.29 2.83
CA SER A 117 -5.95 -4.49 3.15
C SER A 117 -6.74 -5.78 2.95
N SER A 118 -7.99 -5.83 3.42
CA SER A 118 -8.85 -7.00 3.22
C SER A 118 -9.14 -7.29 1.74
N ARG A 119 -9.23 -6.26 0.88
CA ARG A 119 -9.37 -6.44 -0.57
C ARG A 119 -8.09 -6.94 -1.24
N LEU A 120 -6.94 -6.46 -0.77
CA LEU A 120 -5.63 -6.88 -1.28
C LEU A 120 -5.38 -8.35 -0.95
N GLU A 121 -5.66 -8.78 0.30
CA GLU A 121 -5.55 -10.18 0.72
C GLU A 121 -6.44 -11.10 -0.13
N ALA A 122 -7.70 -10.72 -0.35
CA ALA A 122 -8.63 -11.50 -1.18
C ALA A 122 -8.16 -11.65 -2.63
N THR A 123 -7.57 -10.58 -3.20
CA THR A 123 -7.04 -10.60 -4.57
C THR A 123 -5.83 -11.52 -4.68
N THR A 124 -4.91 -11.44 -3.70
CA THR A 124 -3.72 -12.31 -3.63
C THR A 124 -4.12 -13.78 -3.49
N SER A 125 -5.06 -14.11 -2.60
CA SER A 125 -5.54 -15.50 -2.43
C SER A 125 -6.24 -16.02 -3.69
N SER A 126 -7.01 -15.19 -4.40
CA SER A 126 -7.63 -15.59 -5.66
C SER A 126 -6.60 -15.81 -6.77
N GLY A 127 -5.53 -15.02 -6.80
CA GLY A 127 -4.42 -15.21 -7.73
C GLY A 127 -3.71 -16.53 -7.47
N GLN A 128 -3.32 -16.77 -6.22
CA GLN A 128 -2.65 -18.01 -5.81
C GLN A 128 -3.49 -19.25 -6.13
N ASN A 129 -4.79 -19.25 -5.78
CA ASN A 129 -5.68 -20.36 -6.07
C ASN A 129 -5.84 -20.66 -7.57
N ARG A 130 -5.70 -19.63 -8.42
CA ARG A 130 -5.74 -19.81 -9.88
C ARG A 130 -4.46 -20.50 -10.37
N PHE A 131 -3.30 -20.02 -9.94
CA PHE A 131 -2.00 -20.64 -10.27
C PHE A 131 -1.95 -22.10 -9.80
N ASP A 132 -2.32 -22.38 -8.56
CA ASP A 132 -2.33 -23.74 -8.00
C ASP A 132 -3.28 -24.69 -8.76
N LYS A 133 -4.35 -24.14 -9.36
CA LYS A 133 -5.28 -24.93 -10.18
C LYS A 133 -4.69 -25.20 -11.56
N GLU A 134 -4.13 -24.19 -12.22
CA GLU A 134 -3.47 -24.35 -13.51
C GLU A 134 -2.35 -25.39 -13.44
N ASP A 135 -1.50 -25.34 -12.41
CA ASP A 135 -0.41 -26.32 -12.20
C ASP A 135 -0.92 -27.76 -12.01
N LYS A 136 -2.09 -27.94 -11.38
CA LYS A 136 -2.72 -29.26 -11.23
C LYS A 136 -3.29 -29.77 -12.54
N ASP A 137 -3.95 -28.91 -13.31
CA ASP A 137 -4.53 -29.25 -14.61
C ASP A 137 -3.40 -29.65 -15.60
N TRP A 138 -2.29 -28.90 -15.63
CA TRP A 138 -1.10 -29.24 -16.41
C TRP A 138 -0.52 -30.62 -16.04
N ASN A 139 -0.34 -30.89 -14.75
CA ASN A 139 0.18 -32.18 -14.27
C ASN A 139 -0.77 -33.35 -14.58
N GLN A 140 -2.08 -33.12 -14.58
CA GLN A 140 -3.06 -34.16 -14.86
C GLN A 140 -3.11 -34.49 -16.36
N GLN A 141 -2.92 -33.50 -17.22
CA GLN A 141 -2.87 -33.69 -18.67
C GLN A 141 -1.61 -34.47 -19.11
N GLU A 142 -0.43 -34.16 -18.56
CA GLU A 142 0.79 -34.95 -18.82
C GLU A 142 0.68 -36.40 -18.35
N ASN A 143 0.12 -36.61 -17.15
CA ASN A 143 -0.02 -37.97 -16.59
C ASN A 143 -1.14 -38.79 -17.25
N GLY A 144 -2.17 -38.13 -17.80
CA GLY A 144 -3.33 -38.75 -18.44
C GLY A 144 -3.09 -39.17 -19.89
N ASP A 145 -2.46 -38.32 -20.70
CA ASP A 145 -2.23 -38.62 -22.13
C ASP A 145 -0.94 -39.43 -22.39
N GLY A 146 0.03 -39.41 -21.47
CA GLY A 146 1.35 -40.02 -21.65
C GLY A 146 1.47 -41.50 -21.26
N LYS A 147 0.70 -41.99 -20.27
CA LYS A 147 0.89 -43.37 -19.75
C LYS A 147 0.10 -44.45 -20.48
N GLY A 148 -1.05 -44.13 -21.08
CA GLY A 148 -1.85 -45.10 -21.82
C GLY A 148 -1.28 -45.41 -23.21
N LYS A 149 -0.98 -44.37 -23.99
CA LYS A 149 -0.63 -44.55 -25.41
C LYS A 149 0.84 -44.88 -25.66
N ARG A 150 1.76 -44.40 -24.81
CA ARG A 150 3.20 -44.68 -24.97
C ARG A 150 3.57 -46.11 -24.59
N GLY A 151 3.02 -46.63 -23.49
CA GLY A 151 3.25 -48.01 -23.06
C GLY A 151 2.59 -49.06 -23.96
N GLU A 152 1.48 -48.72 -24.63
CA GLU A 152 0.79 -49.62 -25.56
C GLU A 152 1.48 -49.65 -26.94
N ALA A 153 1.97 -48.51 -27.43
CA ALA A 153 2.80 -48.46 -28.64
C ALA A 153 4.14 -49.18 -28.45
N GLU A 154 4.80 -49.00 -27.30
CA GLU A 154 6.09 -49.62 -27.00
C GLU A 154 5.97 -51.14 -26.77
N ASN A 155 4.86 -51.61 -26.18
CA ASN A 155 4.56 -53.05 -26.08
C ASN A 155 4.14 -53.68 -27.41
N ALA A 156 3.41 -52.96 -28.26
CA ALA A 156 3.07 -53.43 -29.61
C ALA A 156 4.33 -53.55 -30.48
N GLU A 157 5.26 -52.60 -30.36
CA GLU A 157 6.55 -52.63 -31.06
C GLU A 157 7.45 -53.78 -30.55
N LEU A 158 7.47 -54.03 -29.24
CA LEU A 158 8.16 -55.20 -28.65
C LEU A 158 7.53 -56.54 -29.05
N ALA A 159 6.22 -56.61 -29.25
CA ALA A 159 5.53 -57.81 -29.73
C ALA A 159 5.86 -58.11 -31.21
N VAL A 160 5.93 -57.07 -32.05
CA VAL A 160 6.37 -57.19 -33.45
C VAL A 160 7.85 -57.58 -33.53
N ALA A 161 8.71 -57.01 -32.68
CA ALA A 161 10.13 -57.36 -32.60
C ALA A 161 10.36 -58.82 -32.13
N ARG A 162 9.58 -59.31 -31.15
CA ARG A 162 9.63 -60.72 -30.71
C ARG A 162 9.09 -61.69 -31.76
N GLY A 163 8.11 -61.29 -32.57
CA GLY A 163 7.66 -62.07 -33.72
C GLY A 163 8.73 -62.19 -34.81
N ARG A 164 9.56 -61.16 -34.98
CA ARG A 164 10.64 -61.10 -35.98
C ARG A 164 11.90 -61.87 -35.56
N MET A 165 12.13 -62.07 -34.26
CA MET A 165 13.29 -62.79 -33.69
C MET A 165 13.19 -64.33 -33.71
N ARG A 166 12.17 -64.92 -34.34
CA ARG A 166 12.06 -66.38 -34.50
C ARG A 166 12.43 -66.92 -35.89
N GLY A 167 12.87 -66.06 -36.81
CA GLY A 167 13.38 -66.48 -38.12
C GLY A 167 14.48 -65.55 -38.60
N GLY A 168 15.74 -65.95 -38.44
CA GLY A 168 16.86 -65.21 -39.00
C GLY A 168 18.19 -65.53 -38.35
N TYR A 169 18.89 -66.48 -38.97
CA TYR A 169 20.23 -66.93 -38.65
C TYR A 169 21.33 -65.89 -38.99
N THR A 170 22.47 -66.08 -38.33
CA THR A 170 23.88 -65.80 -38.73
C THR A 170 24.48 -64.38 -38.79
N ALA A 171 25.63 -64.28 -38.09
CA ALA A 171 26.85 -63.50 -38.38
C ALA A 171 26.77 -61.96 -38.23
N SER A 172 27.77 -61.20 -37.76
CA SER A 172 29.22 -61.39 -37.64
C SER A 172 29.82 -60.47 -36.54
N LYS A 173 31.09 -60.75 -36.19
CA LYS A 173 32.00 -60.07 -35.24
C LYS A 173 32.48 -58.66 -35.69
N GLN A 174 33.21 -58.02 -34.73
CA GLN A 174 34.18 -56.89 -34.80
C GLN A 174 33.57 -55.48 -34.68
N SER A 175 34.11 -54.50 -33.94
CA SER A 175 35.39 -54.33 -33.20
C SER A 175 35.33 -53.03 -32.36
N GLU A 176 36.15 -52.98 -31.29
CA GLU A 176 36.88 -51.83 -30.68
C GLU A 176 36.14 -50.51 -30.36
N GLU A 177 36.02 -50.10 -29.08
CA GLU A 177 37.03 -49.44 -28.23
C GLU A 177 37.38 -48.02 -28.71
N VAL A 178 37.15 -47.00 -27.86
CA VAL A 178 38.07 -45.86 -27.58
C VAL A 178 37.43 -44.88 -26.59
N ALA A 179 38.05 -44.87 -25.41
CA ALA A 179 38.50 -43.75 -24.57
C ALA A 179 37.54 -42.67 -24.01
N ALA A 180 37.77 -42.51 -22.70
CA ALA A 180 37.35 -41.46 -21.80
C ALA A 180 38.23 -40.20 -21.87
N GLY A 181 37.74 -39.13 -21.22
CA GLY A 181 38.53 -37.97 -20.76
C GLY A 181 37.94 -36.65 -21.26
N ALA A 182 37.97 -35.51 -20.57
CA ALA A 182 38.28 -35.13 -19.19
C ALA A 182 38.05 -33.59 -19.12
N SER A 183 37.95 -33.06 -17.89
CA SER A 183 38.31 -31.68 -17.49
C SER A 183 37.38 -30.52 -17.89
N LYS A 184 36.68 -29.83 -16.96
CA LYS A 184 37.07 -28.86 -15.89
C LYS A 184 37.24 -27.39 -16.35
N ALA A 185 36.53 -26.55 -15.57
CA ALA A 185 36.86 -25.20 -15.09
C ALA A 185 36.72 -23.98 -16.03
N SER A 186 35.99 -22.95 -15.55
CA SER A 186 36.52 -21.58 -15.37
C SER A 186 35.41 -20.62 -14.90
N GLU A 187 35.57 -20.10 -13.69
CA GLU A 187 34.85 -18.95 -13.11
C GLU A 187 35.52 -17.63 -13.51
N SER A 188 34.73 -16.59 -13.77
CA SER A 188 35.03 -15.15 -13.54
C SER A 188 33.74 -14.37 -13.82
N GLY A 189 33.24 -13.42 -13.04
CA GLY A 189 33.89 -12.54 -12.06
C GLY A 189 34.02 -11.14 -12.65
N VAL A 190 32.96 -10.33 -12.65
CA VAL A 190 33.01 -8.89 -13.01
C VAL A 190 32.06 -8.08 -12.11
N GLU A 191 32.65 -7.26 -11.25
CA GLU A 191 32.01 -6.22 -10.44
C GLU A 191 31.70 -4.97 -11.28
N ALA A 192 30.64 -4.24 -10.90
CA ALA A 192 30.25 -2.96 -11.48
C ALA A 192 30.51 -1.81 -10.49
N PRO A 193 31.01 -0.64 -10.93
CA PRO A 193 31.30 0.47 -10.04
C PRO A 193 30.09 1.38 -9.77
N THR A 194 30.02 1.81 -8.52
CA THR A 194 29.15 2.82 -7.92
C THR A 194 29.54 4.24 -8.34
N ALA A 195 28.56 5.06 -8.74
CA ALA A 195 28.73 6.50 -8.96
C ALA A 195 27.85 7.29 -7.98
N ALA A 196 28.51 8.03 -7.08
CA ALA A 196 27.90 8.92 -6.11
C ALA A 196 27.62 10.30 -6.75
N CYS A 197 26.39 10.80 -6.62
CA CYS A 197 26.01 12.16 -7.00
C CYS A 197 26.15 13.10 -5.80
N HIS A 198 27.06 14.06 -5.90
CA HIS A 198 27.17 15.20 -4.97
C HIS A 198 26.18 16.29 -5.39
N TRP A 199 25.36 16.77 -4.45
CA TRP A 199 24.45 17.91 -4.62
C TRP A 199 24.86 19.04 -3.67
N THR A 200 24.95 20.27 -4.16
CA THR A 200 25.19 21.49 -3.37
C THR A 200 24.04 22.48 -3.58
N PRO A 201 23.46 23.08 -2.51
CA PRO A 201 22.46 24.13 -2.63
C PRO A 201 23.11 25.52 -2.71
N SER A 202 22.69 26.34 -3.68
CA SER A 202 22.99 27.77 -3.70
C SER A 202 21.98 28.52 -2.83
N ALA A 203 22.50 29.25 -1.83
CA ALA A 203 21.76 30.24 -1.08
C ALA A 203 21.28 31.37 -2.00
N ARG A 204 20.06 31.88 -1.75
CA ARG A 204 19.62 33.16 -2.29
C ARG A 204 18.93 33.95 -1.17
N SER A 205 19.52 35.08 -0.83
CA SER A 205 19.04 36.11 0.09
C SER A 205 18.58 37.32 -0.72
N ALA A 206 17.37 37.80 -0.45
CA ALA A 206 16.94 39.19 -0.41
C ALA A 206 15.44 39.23 -0.10
#